data_AF-A0ABD6IKK1-F1
#
_entry.id   AF-A0ABD6IKK1-F1
#
_cell.length_a   1.000
_cell.length_b   1.000
_cell.length_c   1.000
_cell.angle_alpha   90.00
_cell.angle_beta   90.00
_cell.angle_gamma   90.00
#
_symmetry.space_group_name_H-M   'P 1'
#
loop_
_entity.id
_entity.type
_entity.pdbx_description
1 polymer ?
#
loop_
_entity_poly.entity_id
_entity_poly.type
_entity_poly.pdbx_seq_one_letter_code
_entity_poly.pdbx_strand_id
1 'polypeptide(L)'
;MSSDANCEKMREIGAELALGVLPGRERAEAVAHLDTCADCREFVRQLTLVGDRLIGLLPCQEPPLGFETRVARSLAQQAAADGRTGARTLAFPVLRG
;
A
#
# COMPACT_ATOMS: atom_id res chain seq x y z
N MET A 1 5.83 -26.45 9.57
CA MET A 1 6.25 -27.16 8.34
C MET A 1 5.51 -26.66 7.07
N SER A 2 4.37 -25.97 7.16
CA SER A 2 3.81 -25.19 6.03
C SER A 2 4.55 -23.85 5.75
N SER A 3 5.70 -23.64 6.40
CA SER A 3 6.44 -22.37 6.35
C SER A 3 7.51 -22.34 5.27
N ASP A 4 8.19 -23.46 4.97
CA ASP A 4 9.35 -23.42 4.07
C ASP A 4 8.99 -23.10 2.62
N ALA A 5 7.99 -23.76 2.04
CA ALA A 5 7.59 -23.51 0.65
C ALA A 5 7.04 -22.09 0.43
N ASN A 6 6.29 -21.55 1.40
CA ASN A 6 5.79 -20.18 1.34
C ASN A 6 6.91 -19.15 1.56
N CYS A 7 7.86 -19.43 2.45
CA CYS A 7 9.05 -18.60 2.63
C CYS A 7 9.97 -18.64 1.41
N GLU A 8 10.09 -19.78 0.73
CA GLU A 8 10.87 -19.92 -0.51
C GLU A 8 10.22 -19.14 -1.65
N LYS A 9 8.91 -19.33 -1.86
CA LYS A 9 8.13 -18.50 -2.80
C LYS A 9 8.28 -17.01 -2.49
N MET A 10 8.28 -16.62 -1.21
CA MET A 10 8.50 -15.23 -0.80
C MET A 10 9.88 -14.72 -1.19
N ARG A 11 10.94 -15.54 -1.12
CA ARG A 11 12.27 -15.15 -1.60
C ARG A 11 12.32 -14.92 -3.11
N GLU A 12 11.50 -15.65 -3.87
CA GLU A 12 11.39 -15.50 -5.32
C GLU A 12 10.67 -14.20 -5.71
N ILE A 13 9.54 -13.88 -5.07
CA ILE A 13 8.67 -12.75 -5.45
C ILE A 13 8.86 -11.48 -4.62
N GLY A 14 9.77 -11.52 -3.64
CA GLY A 14 9.92 -10.47 -2.63
C GLY A 14 10.34 -9.12 -3.21
N ALA A 15 11.12 -9.13 -4.29
CA ALA A 15 11.56 -7.90 -4.95
C ALA A 15 10.39 -7.20 -5.67
N GLU A 16 9.58 -7.96 -6.39
CA GLU A 16 8.39 -7.48 -7.09
C GLU A 16 7.35 -6.96 -6.11
N LEU A 17 7.20 -7.63 -4.95
CA LEU A 17 6.35 -7.16 -3.86
C LEU A 17 6.86 -5.84 -3.29
N ALA A 18 8.16 -5.76 -2.98
CA ALA A 18 8.78 -4.56 -2.41
C ALA A 18 8.74 -3.34 -3.35
N LEU A 19 8.85 -3.57 -4.66
CA LEU A 19 8.74 -2.54 -5.69
C LEU A 19 7.28 -2.20 -6.07
N GLY A 20 6.30 -2.91 -5.52
CA GLY A 20 4.87 -2.69 -5.79
C GLY A 20 4.39 -3.15 -7.17
N VAL A 21 5.19 -3.93 -7.90
CA VAL A 21 4.89 -4.39 -9.27
C VAL A 21 4.26 -5.78 -9.33
N LEU A 22 4.20 -6.49 -8.19
CA LEU A 22 3.59 -7.83 -8.12
C LEU A 22 2.07 -7.79 -8.46
N PRO A 23 1.56 -8.73 -9.28
CA PRO A 23 0.14 -8.79 -9.62
C PRO A 23 -0.77 -8.90 -8.40
N GLY A 24 -1.99 -8.33 -8.51
CA GLY A 24 -2.89 -8.17 -7.37
C GLY A 24 -3.22 -9.47 -6.62
N ARG A 25 -3.45 -10.58 -7.33
CA ARG A 25 -3.72 -11.88 -6.71
C ARG A 25 -2.50 -12.41 -5.94
N GLU A 26 -1.33 -12.39 -6.57
CA GLU A 26 -0.08 -12.87 -5.96
C GLU A 26 0.31 -12.01 -4.76
N ARG A 27 0.10 -10.69 -4.85
CA ARG A 27 0.28 -9.77 -3.73
C ARG A 27 -0.64 -10.11 -2.56
N ALA A 28 -1.90 -10.43 -2.79
CA ALA A 28 -2.82 -10.81 -1.72
C ALA A 28 -2.34 -12.09 -1.00
N GLU A 29 -1.89 -13.09 -1.76
CA GLU A 29 -1.30 -14.33 -1.20
C GLU A 29 -0.01 -14.04 -0.41
N ALA A 30 0.87 -13.18 -0.93
CA ALA A 30 2.10 -12.80 -0.28
C ALA A 30 1.85 -12.05 1.04
N VAL A 31 0.92 -11.09 1.04
CA VAL A 31 0.53 -10.34 2.24
C VAL A 31 -0.03 -11.28 3.32
N ALA A 32 -0.87 -12.25 2.95
CA ALA A 32 -1.40 -13.23 3.89
C ALA A 32 -0.28 -14.04 4.58
N HIS A 33 0.81 -14.35 3.86
CA HIS A 33 1.98 -14.96 4.47
C HIS A 33 2.72 -14.00 5.42
N LEU A 34 2.92 -12.74 4.99
CA LEU A 34 3.55 -11.70 5.80
C LEU A 34 2.82 -11.44 7.12
N ASP A 35 1.51 -11.64 7.21
CA ASP A 35 0.78 -11.51 8.48
C ASP A 35 1.28 -12.50 9.55
N THR A 36 1.83 -13.65 9.14
CA THR A 36 2.19 -14.75 10.05
C THR A 36 3.69 -14.99 10.18
N CYS A 37 4.51 -14.52 9.23
CA CYS A 37 5.95 -14.80 9.21
C CYS A 37 6.81 -13.54 9.45
N ALA A 38 7.48 -13.48 10.59
CA ALA A 38 8.35 -12.34 10.95
C ALA A 38 9.60 -12.23 10.08
N ASP A 39 10.22 -13.35 9.71
CA ASP A 39 11.44 -13.36 8.90
C ASP A 39 11.18 -12.83 7.49
N CYS A 40 10.07 -13.25 6.89
CA CYS A 40 9.64 -12.76 5.58
C CYS A 40 9.23 -11.27 5.61
N ARG A 41 8.62 -10.80 6.71
CA ARG A 41 8.38 -9.35 6.90
C ARG A 41 9.68 -8.56 6.92
N GLU A 42 10.67 -9.04 7.67
CA GLU A 42 11.97 -8.38 7.74
C GLU A 42 12.69 -8.40 6.38
N PHE A 43 12.66 -9.53 5.67
CA PHE A 43 13.20 -9.65 4.32
C PHE A 43 12.61 -8.64 3.35
N VAL A 44 11.28 -8.56 3.26
CA VAL A 44 10.59 -7.60 2.38
C VAL A 44 10.89 -6.17 2.80
N ARG A 45 10.92 -5.88 4.11
CA ARG A 45 11.27 -4.54 4.62
C ARG A 45 12.66 -4.10 4.16
N GLN A 46 13.65 -4.99 4.18
CA GLN A 46 15.00 -4.69 3.70
C GLN A 46 15.01 -4.40 2.19
N LEU A 47 14.24 -5.15 1.40
CA LEU A 47 14.09 -4.89 -0.03
C LEU A 47 13.41 -3.53 -0.29
N THR A 48 12.36 -3.19 0.46
CA THR A 48 11.71 -1.87 0.37
C THR A 48 12.70 -0.73 0.63
N LEU A 49 13.54 -0.84 1.67
CA LEU A 49 14.59 0.15 1.95
C LEU A 49 15.62 0.29 0.83
N VAL A 50 15.89 -0.78 0.08
CA VAL A 50 16.73 -0.70 -1.12
C VAL A 50 15.98 0.01 -2.24
N GLY A 51 14.72 -0.38 -2.49
CA GLY A 51 13.85 0.25 -3.49
C GLY A 51 13.72 1.76 -3.30
N ASP A 52 13.48 2.23 -2.08
CA ASP A 52 13.38 3.65 -1.77
C ASP A 52 14.67 4.42 -2.10
N ARG A 53 15.83 3.80 -1.88
CA ARG A 53 17.13 4.40 -2.19
C ARG A 53 17.41 4.46 -3.69
N LEU A 54 16.83 3.56 -4.49
CA LEU A 54 16.97 3.61 -5.95
C LEU A 54 16.33 4.87 -6.54
N ILE A 55 15.27 5.41 -5.93
CA ILE A 55 14.61 6.64 -6.38
C ILE A 55 15.59 7.82 -6.36
N GLY A 56 16.50 7.87 -5.39
CA GLY A 56 17.54 8.90 -5.29
C GLY A 56 18.59 8.87 -6.41
N LEU A 57 18.62 7.81 -7.23
CA LEU A 57 19.49 7.71 -8.40
C LEU A 57 18.87 8.35 -9.65
N LEU A 58 17.55 8.58 -9.63
CA LEU A 58 16.84 9.16 -10.77
C LEU A 58 17.06 10.69 -10.81
N PRO A 59 17.13 11.29 -12.01
CA PRO A 59 17.16 12.74 -12.14
C PRO A 59 15.88 13.36 -11.54
N CYS A 60 16.03 14.42 -10.73
CA CYS A 60 14.90 15.23 -10.32
C CYS A 60 14.25 15.88 -11.54
N GLN A 61 12.91 15.86 -11.60
CA GLN A 61 12.11 16.53 -12.62
C GLN A 61 11.07 17.40 -11.94
N GLU A 62 10.99 18.66 -12.35
CA GLU A 62 9.98 19.60 -11.84
C GLU A 62 8.59 19.21 -12.37
N PRO A 63 7.56 19.10 -11.50
CA PRO A 63 6.21 18.84 -11.96
C PRO A 63 5.65 20.00 -12.82
N PRO A 64 4.68 19.74 -13.72
CA PRO A 64 4.09 20.79 -14.54
C PRO A 64 3.40 21.87 -13.69
N LEU A 65 3.43 23.13 -14.16
CA LEU A 65 2.84 24.26 -13.44
C LEU A 65 1.41 23.97 -12.93
N GLY A 66 1.16 24.38 -11.67
CA GLY A 66 -0.11 24.21 -11.00
C GLY A 66 -0.42 22.76 -10.58
N PHE A 67 0.55 21.84 -10.69
CA PHE A 67 0.41 20.47 -10.21
C PHE A 67 0.03 20.42 -8.73
N GLU A 68 0.70 21.20 -7.89
CA GLU A 68 0.44 21.28 -6.45
C GLU A 68 -1.00 21.69 -6.16
N THR A 69 -1.51 22.69 -6.90
CA THR A 69 -2.89 23.16 -6.76
C THR A 69 -3.89 22.08 -7.17
N ARG A 70 -3.63 21.34 -8.25
CA ARG A 70 -4.50 20.24 -8.70
C ARG A 70 -4.49 19.09 -7.70
N VAL A 71 -3.32 18.71 -7.18
CA VAL A 71 -3.19 17.66 -6.16
C VAL A 71 -3.90 18.06 -4.87
N ALA A 72 -3.64 19.26 -4.34
CA ALA A 72 -4.29 19.75 -3.11
C ALA A 72 -5.82 19.76 -3.24
N ARG A 73 -6.34 20.23 -4.39
CA ARG A 73 -7.78 20.20 -4.67
C ARG A 73 -8.33 18.77 -4.70
N SER A 74 -7.65 17.85 -5.37
CA SER A 74 -8.07 16.45 -5.45
C SER A 74 -8.11 15.79 -4.07
N LEU A 75 -7.09 16.00 -3.25
CA LEU A 75 -7.03 15.47 -1.88
C LEU A 75 -8.17 16.03 -1.00
N ALA A 76 -8.45 17.33 -1.10
CA ALA A 76 -9.57 17.93 -0.35
C ALA A 76 -10.94 17.37 -0.79
N GLN A 77 -11.13 17.09 -2.08
CA GLN A 77 -12.34 16.48 -2.61
C GLN A 77 -12.51 15.03 -2.13
N GLN A 78 -11.42 14.25 -2.10
CA GLN A 78 -11.41 12.88 -1.57
C GLN A 78 -11.75 12.85 -0.09
N ALA A 79 -11.09 13.68 0.73
CA ALA A 79 -11.39 13.79 2.16
C ALA A 79 -12.86 14.17 2.42
N ALA A 80 -13.42 15.08 1.62
CA ALA A 80 -14.84 15.44 1.71
C ALA A 80 -15.79 14.32 1.24
N ALA A 81 -15.37 13.43 0.33
CA ALA A 81 -16.14 12.26 -0.06
C ALA A 81 -16.14 11.17 1.02
N ASP A 82 -14.98 10.89 1.61
CA ASP A 82 -14.83 9.88 2.67
C ASP A 82 -15.63 10.27 3.92
N GLY A 83 -15.61 11.55 4.31
CA GLY A 83 -16.42 12.07 5.41
C GLY A 83 -17.94 11.96 5.16
N ARG A 84 -18.39 12.10 3.91
CA ARG A 84 -19.81 11.90 3.54
C ARG A 84 -20.23 10.43 3.60
N THR A 85 -19.33 9.51 3.26
CA THR A 85 -19.57 8.06 3.40
C THR A 85 -19.65 7.66 4.87
N GLY A 86 -18.76 8.19 5.72
CA GLY A 86 -18.81 7.98 7.17
C GLY A 86 -20.09 8.52 7.83
N ALA A 87 -20.58 9.68 7.38
CA ALA A 87 -21.83 10.27 7.88
C ALA A 87 -23.09 9.47 7.50
N ARG A 88 -23.11 8.77 6.35
CA ARG A 88 -24.26 7.93 5.93
C ARG A 88 -24.40 6.65 6.77
N THR A 89 -23.29 6.09 7.28
CA THR A 89 -23.31 4.86 8.10
C THR A 89 -23.76 5.13 9.54
N LEU A 90 -23.62 6.35 10.04
CA LEU A 90 -24.02 6.74 11.40
C LEU A 90 -25.46 7.24 11.50
N ALA A 91 -26.23 7.25 10.40
CA ALA A 91 -27.66 7.54 10.43
C ALA A 91 -28.46 6.31 10.90
N PHE A 92 -28.25 5.89 12.15
CA PHE A 92 -29.15 4.97 12.84
C PHE A 92 -30.44 5.72 13.23
N PRO A 93 -31.65 5.19 12.95
CA PRO A 93 -32.87 5.83 13.40
C PRO A 93 -32.94 5.70 14.92
N VAL A 94 -32.90 6.83 15.64
CA VAL A 94 -33.29 6.89 17.04
C VAL A 94 -34.80 6.59 17.09
N LEU A 95 -35.15 5.33 17.34
CA LEU A 95 -36.52 4.94 17.69
C LEU A 95 -36.86 5.61 19.02
N ARG A 96 -37.83 6.53 18.94
CA ARG A 96 -38.35 7.33 20.04
C ARG A 96 -39.72 6.74 20.41
N GLY A 97 -39.88 6.32 21.67
CA GLY A 97 -41.18 6.00 22.28
C GLY A 97 -41.34 4.55 22.67
#